data_AF-A0A9E2KDQ4-F1
#
_entry.id   AF-A0A9E2KDQ4-F1
#
_cell.length_a   1.000
_cell.length_b   1.000
_cell.length_c   1.000
_cell.angle_alpha   90.00
_cell.angle_beta   90.00
_cell.angle_gamma   90.00
#
_symmetry.space_group_name_H-M   'P 1'
#
loop_
_entity.id
_entity.type
_entity.pdbx_description
1 polymer ?
#
loop_
_entity_poly.entity_id
_entity_poly.type
_entity_poly.pdbx_seq_one_letter_code
_entity_poly.pdbx_strand_id
1 'polypeptide(L)'
;NNICDMEEDLPNKRYTLPIYIGKKNALLLWEILYYLAYVAIIVGVVVRVLPWVSLLTLITLVPIMKNIKAFKAKQVKRETFICAIKNFVLLNVVYIMTLILALLFK
;
A
#
# COMPACT_ATOMS: atom_id res chain seq x y z
N ASN A 1 -8.28 -6.35 -2.95
CA ASN A 1 -9.27 -7.44 -2.99
C ASN A 1 -10.54 -6.95 -3.68
N ASN A 2 -11.33 -6.06 -3.05
CA ASN A 2 -12.64 -5.64 -3.59
C ASN A 2 -12.60 -4.97 -4.98
N ILE A 3 -11.51 -4.31 -5.37
CA ILE A 3 -11.39 -3.73 -6.72
C ILE A 3 -11.42 -4.83 -7.81
N CYS A 4 -10.85 -6.00 -7.54
CA CYS A 4 -10.86 -7.13 -8.47
C CYS A 4 -12.21 -7.86 -8.48
N ASP A 5 -12.95 -7.78 -7.37
CA ASP A 5 -14.18 -8.55 -7.15
C ASP A 5 -15.43 -7.76 -7.54
N MET A 6 -15.30 -6.54 -8.10
CA MET A 6 -16.45 -5.65 -8.34
C MET A 6 -17.56 -6.28 -9.22
N GLU A 7 -17.19 -7.05 -10.24
CA GLU A 7 -18.13 -7.70 -11.15
C GLU A 7 -18.89 -8.85 -10.48
N GLU A 8 -18.27 -9.50 -9.48
CA GLU A 8 -18.88 -10.57 -8.69
C GLU A 8 -19.65 -10.02 -7.47
N ASP A 9 -19.18 -8.91 -6.89
CA ASP A 9 -19.72 -8.33 -5.66
C ASP A 9 -21.11 -7.71 -5.88
N LEU A 10 -21.32 -7.00 -7.00
CA LEU A 10 -22.57 -6.33 -7.30
C LEU A 10 -23.79 -7.28 -7.42
N PRO A 11 -23.77 -8.36 -8.24
CA PRO A 11 -24.89 -9.29 -8.32
C PRO A 11 -25.13 -10.05 -7.00
N ASN A 12 -24.07 -10.25 -6.21
CA ASN A 12 -24.14 -10.86 -4.89
C ASN A 12 -24.60 -9.89 -3.79
N LYS A 13 -25.08 -8.69 -4.14
CA LYS A 13 -25.53 -7.64 -3.21
C LYS A 13 -24.47 -7.25 -2.17
N ARG A 14 -23.18 -7.39 -2.50
CA ARG A 14 -22.06 -6.98 -1.67
C ARG A 14 -21.64 -5.56 -2.04
N TYR A 15 -22.22 -4.56 -1.39
CA TYR A 15 -21.92 -3.16 -1.69
C TYR A 15 -20.59 -2.73 -1.05
N THR A 16 -19.49 -3.00 -1.75
CA THR A 16 -18.14 -2.63 -1.31
C THR A 16 -17.79 -1.20 -1.72
N LEU A 17 -16.78 -0.61 -1.07
CA LEU A 17 -16.37 0.76 -1.38
C LEU A 17 -16.11 1.00 -2.89
N PRO A 18 -15.42 0.10 -3.63
CA PRO A 18 -15.24 0.27 -5.08
C PRO A 18 -16.53 0.34 -5.90
N ILE A 19 -17.62 -0.28 -5.44
CA ILE A 19 -18.94 -0.17 -6.09
C ILE A 19 -19.50 1.24 -5.93
N TYR A 20 -19.38 1.84 -4.74
CA TYR A 20 -19.89 3.17 -4.48
C TYR A 20 -19.09 4.28 -5.18
N ILE A 21 -17.76 4.21 -5.13
CA ILE A 21 -16.91 5.27 -5.68
C ILE A 21 -16.49 5.02 -7.13
N GLY A 22 -16.74 3.82 -7.66
CA GLY A 22 -16.31 3.39 -8.98
C GLY A 22 -14.85 2.94 -9.04
N LYS A 23 -14.54 2.10 -10.05
CA LYS A 23 -13.22 1.46 -10.22
C LYS A 23 -12.07 2.46 -10.32
N LYS A 24 -12.25 3.56 -11.06
CA LYS A 24 -11.22 4.60 -11.24
C LYS A 24 -10.84 5.26 -9.91
N ASN A 25 -11.84 5.66 -9.11
CA ASN A 25 -11.59 6.31 -7.83
C ASN A 25 -11.07 5.32 -6.79
N ALA A 26 -11.50 4.06 -6.85
CA ALA A 26 -10.95 3.01 -5.98
C ALA A 26 -9.46 2.75 -6.26
N LEU A 27 -9.04 2.73 -7.53
CA LEU A 27 -7.63 2.62 -7.90
C LEU A 27 -6.82 3.84 -7.46
N LEU A 28 -7.37 5.04 -7.63
CA LEU A 28 -6.73 6.28 -7.18
C LEU A 28 -6.57 6.29 -5.66
N LEU A 29 -7.63 5.96 -4.92
CA LEU A 29 -7.61 5.87 -3.45
C LEU A 29 -6.56 4.87 -2.98
N TRP A 30 -6.51 3.69 -3.60
CA TRP A 30 -5.54 2.65 -3.26
C TRP A 30 -4.09 3.10 -3.46
N GLU A 31 -3.79 3.80 -4.56
CA GLU A 31 -2.47 4.40 -4.81
C GLU A 31 -2.14 5.51 -3.80
N ILE A 32 -3.08 6.41 -3.52
CA ILE A 32 -2.91 7.50 -2.54
C ILE A 32 -2.61 6.94 -1.15
N LEU A 33 -3.28 5.86 -0.73
CA LEU A 33 -3.05 5.24 0.58
C LEU A 33 -1.61 4.73 0.75
N TYR A 34 -1.00 4.18 -0.31
CA TYR A 34 0.43 3.82 -0.25
C TYR A 34 1.32 5.05 -0.10
N TYR A 35 1.05 6.13 -0.83
CA TYR A 35 1.83 7.36 -0.71
C TYR A 35 1.67 8.02 0.66
N LEU A 36 0.45 8.01 1.22
CA LEU A 36 0.19 8.49 2.57
C LEU A 36 0.94 7.70 3.64
N ALA A 37 1.14 6.39 3.45
CA ALA A 37 1.96 5.59 4.37
C ALA A 37 3.42 6.11 4.43
N TYR A 38 4.01 6.48 3.29
CA TYR A 38 5.35 7.07 3.27
C TYR A 38 5.38 8.48 3.86
N VAL A 39 4.37 9.30 3.56
CA VAL A 39 4.24 10.65 4.16
C VAL A 39 4.13 10.54 5.68
N ALA A 40 3.36 9.58 6.20
CA ALA A 40 3.22 9.36 7.63
C ALA A 40 4.56 9.00 8.30
N ILE A 41 5.40 8.18 7.66
CA ILE A 41 6.75 7.87 8.15
C ILE A 41 7.61 9.13 8.19
N ILE A 42 7.63 9.92 7.11
CA ILE A 42 8.39 11.17 7.03
C ILE A 42 7.95 12.14 8.13
N VAL A 43 6.64 12.36 8.26
CA VAL A 43 6.06 13.23 9.28
C VAL A 43 6.44 12.73 10.67
N GLY A 44 6.31 11.43 10.94
CA GLY A 44 6.69 10.82 12.22
C GLY A 44 8.14 11.05 12.60
N VAL A 45 9.06 11.03 11.63
CA VAL A 45 10.48 11.37 11.85
C VAL A 45 10.66 12.86 12.09
N VAL A 46 10.01 13.73 11.31
CA VAL A 46 10.08 15.20 11.46
C VAL A 46 9.58 15.64 12.84
N VAL A 47 8.47 15.07 13.33
CA VAL A 47 7.93 15.35 14.66
C VAL A 47 8.62 14.57 15.78
N ARG A 48 9.69 13.82 15.46
CA ARG A 48 10.51 13.04 16.41
C ARG A 48 9.76 11.94 17.17
N VAL A 49 8.66 11.45 16.62
CA VAL A 49 7.92 10.28 17.13
C VAL A 49 8.55 8.98 16.63
N LEU A 50 9.17 9.01 15.45
CA LEU A 50 9.88 7.88 14.86
C LEU A 50 11.39 8.15 14.80
N PRO A 51 12.24 7.11 14.95
CA PRO A 51 13.67 7.23 14.78
C PRO A 51 14.04 7.56 13.34
N TRP A 52 15.12 8.32 13.12
CA TRP A 52 15.56 8.72 11.78
C TRP A 52 15.82 7.52 10.85
N VAL A 53 16.22 6.38 11.41
CA VAL A 53 16.43 5.10 10.71
C VAL A 53 15.16 4.62 9.99
N SER A 54 13.95 4.99 10.45
CA SER A 54 12.69 4.66 9.79
C SER A 54 12.57 5.21 8.35
N LEU A 55 13.33 6.27 8.01
CA LEU A 55 13.39 6.79 6.63
C LEU A 55 13.95 5.78 5.63
N LEU A 56 14.71 4.76 6.06
CA LEU A 56 15.18 3.68 5.17
C LEU A 56 14.02 2.90 4.55
N THR A 57 12.82 2.94 5.15
CA THR A 57 11.60 2.34 4.58
C THR A 57 11.26 2.94 3.20
N LEU A 58 11.65 4.18 2.93
CA LEU A 58 11.42 4.85 1.65
C LEU A 58 12.07 4.12 0.45
N ILE A 59 13.10 3.29 0.68
CA ILE A 59 13.73 2.47 -0.37
C ILE A 59 12.71 1.52 -1.03
N THR A 60 11.67 1.11 -0.30
CA THR A 60 10.59 0.26 -0.83
C THR A 60 9.67 0.97 -1.84
N LEU A 61 9.78 2.29 -1.98
CA LEU A 61 8.94 3.08 -2.88
C LEU A 61 9.09 2.64 -4.34
N VAL A 62 10.31 2.37 -4.80
CA VAL A 62 10.59 1.98 -6.19
C VAL A 62 9.87 0.68 -6.58
N PRO A 63 10.04 -0.46 -5.87
CA PRO A 63 9.31 -1.69 -6.20
C PRO A 63 7.80 -1.54 -5.98
N ILE A 64 7.35 -0.76 -4.98
CA ILE A 64 5.93 -0.53 -4.73
C ILE A 64 5.27 0.24 -5.87
N MET A 65 5.91 1.28 -6.41
CA MET A 65 5.42 2.01 -7.58
C MET A 65 5.31 1.13 -8.82
N LYS A 66 6.26 0.20 -9.03
CA LYS A 66 6.18 -0.77 -10.14
C LYS A 66 4.95 -1.66 -10.00
N ASN A 67 4.70 -2.19 -8.80
CA ASN A 67 3.53 -3.01 -8.50
C ASN A 67 2.22 -2.22 -8.58
N ILE A 68 2.20 -0.93 -8.18
CA ILE A 68 1.03 -0.06 -8.35
C ILE A 68 0.71 0.11 -9.83
N LYS A 69 1.70 0.41 -10.67
CA LYS A 69 1.51 0.53 -12.12
C LYS A 69 0.98 -0.77 -12.74
N ALA A 70 1.55 -1.92 -12.37
CA ALA A 70 1.08 -3.22 -12.83
C ALA A 70 -0.37 -3.50 -12.42
N PHE A 71 -0.71 -3.24 -11.14
CA PHE A 71 -2.08 -3.41 -10.66
C PHE A 71 -3.07 -2.42 -11.26
N LYS A 72 -2.65 -1.20 -11.62
CA LYS A 72 -3.50 -0.21 -12.32
C LYS A 72 -3.73 -0.56 -13.78
N ALA A 73 -2.79 -1.25 -14.43
CA ALA A 73 -2.94 -1.70 -15.80
C ALA A 73 -3.96 -2.83 -15.95
N LYS A 74 -4.00 -3.77 -14.99
CA LYS A 74 -4.92 -4.91 -15.01
C LYS A 74 -5.31 -5.28 -13.57
N GLN A 75 -6.60 -5.50 -13.32
CA GLN A 75 -7.14 -5.85 -11.99
C GLN A 75 -7.72 -7.27 -11.95
N VAL A 76 -7.02 -8.23 -12.56
CA VAL A 76 -7.42 -9.64 -12.48
C VAL A 76 -6.84 -10.24 -11.20
N LYS A 77 -7.71 -10.73 -10.31
CA LYS A 77 -7.35 -11.22 -8.96
C LYS A 77 -6.20 -12.24 -9.00
N ARG A 78 -6.30 -13.24 -9.88
CA ARG A 78 -5.29 -14.30 -10.01
C ARG A 78 -3.92 -13.80 -10.48
N GLU A 79 -3.88 -12.69 -11.22
CA GLU A 79 -2.67 -12.19 -11.86
C GLU A 79 -2.01 -11.04 -11.10
N THR A 80 -2.83 -10.12 -10.57
CA THR A 80 -2.37 -8.79 -10.16
C THR A 80 -2.68 -8.47 -8.71
N PHE A 81 -3.61 -9.18 -8.05
CA PHE A 81 -3.83 -8.98 -6.60
C PHE A 81 -2.58 -9.28 -5.77
N ILE A 82 -1.72 -10.18 -6.26
CA ILE A 82 -0.42 -10.45 -5.65
C ILE A 82 0.47 -9.21 -5.56
N CYS A 83 0.32 -8.22 -6.43
CA CYS A 83 1.02 -6.93 -6.34
C CYS A 83 0.65 -6.19 -5.04
N ALA A 84 -0.62 -6.21 -4.64
CA ALA A 84 -1.08 -5.59 -3.39
C ALA A 84 -0.51 -6.32 -2.17
N ILE A 85 -0.47 -7.66 -2.20
CA ILE A 85 0.13 -8.48 -1.14
C ILE A 85 1.63 -8.20 -1.03
N LYS A 86 2.35 -8.23 -2.16
CA LYS A 86 3.80 -7.93 -2.21
C LYS A 86 4.09 -6.54 -1.66
N ASN A 87 3.30 -5.53 -2.03
CA ASN A 87 3.45 -4.18 -1.52
C ASN A 87 3.23 -4.12 0.00
N PHE A 88 2.16 -4.75 0.49
CA PHE A 88 1.86 -4.79 1.92
C PHE A 88 2.98 -5.46 2.72
N VAL A 89 3.43 -6.65 2.30
CA VAL A 89 4.48 -7.40 3.00
C VAL A 89 5.80 -6.64 2.94
N LEU A 90 6.21 -6.17 1.77
CA LEU A 90 7.49 -5.46 1.59
C LEU A 90 7.55 -4.20 2.46
N LEU A 91 6.51 -3.36 2.43
CA LEU A 91 6.47 -2.13 3.20
C LEU A 91 6.56 -2.42 4.71
N ASN A 92 5.73 -3.34 5.22
CA ASN A 92 5.68 -3.62 6.65
C ASN A 92 6.93 -4.35 7.15
N VAL A 93 7.47 -5.31 6.40
CA VAL A 93 8.69 -6.02 6.79
C VAL A 93 9.85 -5.05 6.87
N VAL A 94 10.07 -4.23 5.83
CA VAL A 94 11.15 -3.25 5.87
C VAL A 94 10.92 -2.23 6.99
N TYR A 95 9.70 -1.73 7.17
CA TYR A 95 9.39 -0.80 8.26
C TYR A 95 9.70 -1.40 9.64
N ILE A 96 9.26 -2.62 9.93
CA ILE A 96 9.57 -3.33 11.18
C ILE A 96 11.08 -3.49 11.35
N MET A 97 11.81 -3.87 10.28
CA MET A 97 13.26 -3.99 10.31
C MET A 97 13.94 -2.66 10.65
N THR A 98 13.45 -1.53 10.12
CA THR A 98 14.00 -0.20 10.49
C THR A 98 13.75 0.14 11.96
N LEU A 99 12.59 -0.25 12.51
CA LEU A 99 12.29 -0.03 13.93
C LEU A 99 13.15 -0.90 14.84
N ILE A 100 13.33 -2.19 14.50
CA ILE A 100 14.24 -3.09 15.22
C ILE A 100 15.68 -2.56 15.16
N LEU A 101 16.13 -2.12 13.98
CA LEU A 101 17.46 -1.54 13.80
C LEU A 101 17.65 -0.29 14.66
N ALA A 102 16.64 0.57 14.76
CA ALA A 102 16.70 1.75 15.61
C ALA A 102 16.87 1.42 17.11
N LEU A 103 16.37 0.27 17.58
CA LEU A 103 16.59 -0.18 18.96
C LEU A 103 18.04 -0.54 19.26
N LEU A 104 18.83 -0.89 18.23
CA LEU A 104 20.27 -1.20 18.38
C LEU A 104 21.12 0.07 18.48
N PHE A 105 20.62 1.19 17.95
CA PHE A 105 21.27 2.50 17.97
C PHE A 105 20.68 3.44 19.03
N LYS A 106 20.03 2.86 20.05
CA LYS A 106 19.42 3.58 21.16
C LYS A 106 20.46 4.32 21.99
#